data_AF-A0A231HD88-F1
#
_entry.id   AF-A0A231HD88-F1
#
_cell.length_a   1.000
_cell.length_b   1.000
_cell.length_c   1.000
_cell.angle_alpha   90.00
_cell.angle_beta   90.00
_cell.angle_gamma   90.00
#
_symmetry.space_group_name_H-M   'P 1'
#
loop_
_entity.id
_entity.type
_entity.pdbx_description
1 polymer ?
#
loop_
_entity_poly.entity_id
_entity_poly.type
_entity_poly.pdbx_seq_one_letter_code
_entity_poly.pdbx_strand_id
1 'polypeptide(L)'
;MGTPPRQPDSTSPARAHTGRRRNEATRRAILDAALAQLATSEGGSITVDSIAAAAGIGKQTIYRWWPSKGAVLLDALLDRARQEVPAPDTGSVRTDLLLVADSTFAGAQQVSTAPALRALVREAARDPHLAELLQEFTAARRAAVRDILERAITRGELPGETNVDLLVDLLYGLFWYRFLLGHAPLDHTTATRLVDTLLPPVNTSRTAVDESADPFPRIGKP
;
A
#
# COMPACT_ATOMS: atom_id res chain seq x y z
N MET A 1 -50.96 51.23 -36.22
CA MET A 1 -49.86 50.35 -36.65
C MET A 1 -48.89 50.22 -35.48
N GLY A 2 -49.19 49.34 -34.52
CA GLY A 2 -48.39 49.16 -33.31
C GLY A 2 -47.42 48.00 -33.49
N THR A 3 -46.12 48.27 -33.31
CA THR A 3 -45.04 47.27 -33.35
C THR A 3 -45.07 46.45 -32.06
N PRO A 4 -45.18 45.11 -32.09
CA PRO A 4 -45.02 44.30 -30.89
C PRO A 4 -43.54 44.15 -30.50
N PRO A 5 -43.20 44.01 -29.21
CA PRO A 5 -41.83 43.85 -28.75
C PRO A 5 -41.31 42.43 -29.02
N ARG A 6 -40.02 42.33 -29.37
CA ARG A 6 -39.27 41.06 -29.47
C ARG A 6 -39.16 40.41 -28.09
N GLN A 7 -39.61 39.16 -27.97
CA GLN A 7 -39.19 38.27 -26.89
C GLN A 7 -37.72 37.87 -27.09
N PRO A 8 -36.89 37.84 -26.03
CA PRO A 8 -35.55 37.28 -26.12
C PRO A 8 -35.63 35.76 -26.24
N ASP A 9 -34.87 35.23 -27.20
CA ASP A 9 -34.72 33.79 -27.43
C ASP A 9 -34.33 33.07 -26.13
N SER A 10 -35.10 32.03 -25.84
CA SER A 10 -34.84 31.04 -24.82
C SER A 10 -33.41 30.51 -24.92
N THR A 11 -32.57 30.83 -23.94
CA THR A 11 -31.28 30.19 -23.72
C THR A 11 -31.49 28.69 -23.50
N SER A 12 -31.22 27.93 -24.56
CA SER A 12 -31.07 26.49 -24.52
C SER A 12 -30.01 26.13 -23.48
N PRO A 13 -30.30 25.30 -22.46
CA PRO A 13 -29.29 24.96 -21.47
C PRO A 13 -28.19 24.17 -22.18
N ALA A 14 -26.99 24.74 -22.22
CA ALA A 14 -25.79 24.08 -22.67
C ALA A 14 -25.72 22.70 -21.98
N ARG A 15 -25.68 21.64 -22.80
CA ARG A 15 -25.50 20.27 -22.33
C ARG A 15 -24.31 20.25 -21.38
N ALA A 16 -24.59 20.03 -20.10
CA ALA A 16 -23.56 19.89 -19.09
C ALA A 16 -22.58 18.82 -19.58
N HIS A 17 -21.34 19.23 -19.85
CA HIS A 17 -20.26 18.34 -20.21
C HIS A 17 -20.09 17.32 -19.09
N THR A 18 -20.63 16.12 -19.29
CA THR A 18 -20.43 14.95 -18.45
C THR A 18 -19.01 14.43 -18.63
N GLY A 19 -18.01 15.24 -18.30
CA GLY A 19 -16.63 14.79 -18.07
C GLY A 19 -16.46 14.02 -16.75
N ARG A 20 -17.57 13.60 -16.12
CA ARG A 20 -17.69 13.25 -14.71
C ARG A 20 -17.97 11.76 -14.44
N ARG A 21 -17.52 10.86 -15.30
CA ARG A 21 -17.25 9.49 -14.86
C ARG A 21 -16.21 8.90 -15.78
N ARG A 22 -15.01 8.65 -15.22
CA ARG A 22 -14.14 7.58 -15.70
C ARG A 22 -15.06 6.38 -15.96
N ASN A 23 -15.15 5.88 -17.19
CA ASN A 23 -15.85 4.61 -17.38
C ASN A 23 -15.05 3.59 -16.58
N GLU A 24 -15.58 3.19 -15.42
CA GLU A 24 -14.85 2.34 -14.48
C GLU A 24 -14.53 0.99 -15.12
N ALA A 25 -15.39 0.49 -16.01
CA ALA A 25 -15.10 -0.69 -16.81
C ALA A 25 -13.86 -0.51 -17.69
N THR A 26 -13.72 0.66 -18.34
CA THR A 26 -12.53 1.00 -19.14
C THR A 26 -11.29 1.13 -18.27
N ARG A 27 -11.41 1.77 -17.09
CA ARG A 27 -10.29 1.85 -16.15
C ARG A 27 -9.84 0.46 -15.75
N ARG A 28 -10.76 -0.38 -15.28
CA ARG A 28 -10.48 -1.73 -14.81
C ARG A 28 -9.84 -2.58 -15.90
N ALA A 29 -10.38 -2.57 -17.12
CA ALA A 29 -9.78 -3.27 -18.25
C ALA A 29 -8.31 -2.87 -18.52
N ILE A 30 -7.97 -1.59 -18.36
CA ILE A 30 -6.59 -1.11 -18.53
C ILE A 30 -5.69 -1.58 -17.39
N LEU A 31 -6.18 -1.53 -16.14
CA LEU A 31 -5.42 -1.99 -14.97
C LEU A 31 -5.19 -3.50 -15.00
N ASP A 32 -6.22 -4.28 -15.36
CA ASP A 32 -6.14 -5.74 -15.49
C ASP A 32 -5.15 -6.13 -16.60
N ALA A 33 -5.20 -5.44 -17.74
CA ALA A 33 -4.23 -5.65 -18.83
C ALA A 33 -2.78 -5.34 -18.38
N ALA A 34 -2.60 -4.27 -17.60
CA ALA A 34 -1.29 -3.91 -17.06
C ALA A 34 -0.77 -4.96 -16.06
N LEU A 35 -1.62 -5.49 -15.16
CA LEU A 35 -1.26 -6.56 -14.23
C LEU A 35 -0.97 -7.88 -14.93
N ALA A 36 -1.76 -8.25 -15.94
CA ALA A 36 -1.53 -9.46 -16.72
C ALA A 36 -0.19 -9.40 -17.48
N GLN A 37 0.15 -8.23 -18.02
CA GLN A 37 1.45 -8.04 -18.66
C GLN A 37 2.59 -8.12 -17.65
N LEU A 38 2.44 -7.52 -16.46
CA LEU A 38 3.42 -7.69 -15.38
C LEU A 38 3.63 -9.18 -15.08
N ALA A 39 2.56 -9.94 -14.87
CA ALA A 39 2.59 -11.36 -14.52
C ALA A 39 3.31 -12.25 -15.55
N THR A 40 3.23 -11.90 -16.83
CA THR A 40 3.77 -12.69 -17.95
C THR A 40 5.13 -12.20 -18.45
N SER A 41 5.53 -10.98 -18.11
CA SER A 41 6.77 -10.38 -18.59
C SER A 41 8.01 -10.94 -17.86
N GLU A 42 8.55 -12.05 -18.33
CA GLU A 42 9.89 -12.52 -17.98
C GLU A 42 10.95 -11.68 -18.73
N GLY A 43 11.07 -10.39 -18.39
CA GLY A 43 12.06 -9.47 -18.97
C GLY A 43 11.64 -8.76 -20.26
N GLY A 44 10.41 -8.97 -20.75
CA GLY A 44 9.85 -8.19 -21.86
C GLY A 44 9.52 -6.74 -21.47
N SER A 45 9.74 -5.78 -22.38
CA SER A 45 9.42 -4.37 -22.12
C SER A 45 7.91 -4.12 -22.18
N ILE A 46 7.27 -3.91 -21.02
CA ILE A 46 5.89 -3.39 -20.98
C ILE A 46 5.88 -1.99 -21.57
N THR A 47 4.93 -1.71 -22.47
CA THR A 47 4.74 -0.40 -23.10
C THR A 47 3.28 0.05 -22.94
N VAL A 48 3.02 1.36 -23.08
CA VAL A 48 1.64 1.86 -23.09
C VAL A 48 0.87 1.31 -24.30
N ASP A 49 1.56 1.07 -25.41
CA ASP A 49 0.96 0.48 -26.63
C ASP A 49 0.54 -0.97 -26.42
N SER A 50 1.38 -1.77 -25.75
CA SER A 50 1.01 -3.16 -25.42
C SER A 50 -0.16 -3.21 -24.45
N ILE A 51 -0.22 -2.32 -23.46
CA ILE A 51 -1.35 -2.22 -22.52
C ILE A 51 -2.63 -1.81 -23.26
N ALA A 52 -2.55 -0.80 -24.14
CA ALA A 52 -3.65 -0.32 -24.96
C ALA A 52 -4.24 -1.43 -25.84
N ALA A 53 -3.37 -2.17 -26.55
CA ALA A 53 -3.77 -3.29 -27.38
C ALA A 53 -4.46 -4.40 -26.57
N ALA A 54 -3.89 -4.78 -25.42
CA ALA A 54 -4.46 -5.81 -24.55
C ALA A 54 -5.81 -5.39 -23.92
N ALA A 55 -5.99 -4.11 -23.60
CA ALA A 55 -7.25 -3.58 -23.06
C ALA A 55 -8.31 -3.32 -24.14
N GLY A 56 -7.96 -3.36 -25.43
CA GLY A 56 -8.85 -2.98 -26.53
C GLY A 56 -9.17 -1.47 -26.56
N ILE A 57 -8.27 -0.63 -26.05
CA ILE A 57 -8.47 0.82 -25.87
C ILE A 57 -7.39 1.61 -26.63
N GLY A 58 -7.75 2.76 -27.19
CA GLY A 58 -6.76 3.64 -27.84
C GLY A 58 -5.80 4.31 -26.84
N LYS A 59 -4.52 4.42 -27.21
CA LYS A 59 -3.42 5.02 -26.41
C LYS A 59 -3.75 6.38 -25.80
N GLN A 60 -4.47 7.24 -26.54
CA GLN A 60 -4.89 8.57 -26.08
C GLN A 60 -5.80 8.50 -24.85
N THR A 61 -6.63 7.46 -24.72
CA THR A 61 -7.50 7.25 -23.56
C THR A 61 -6.67 6.93 -22.31
N ILE A 62 -5.56 6.19 -22.47
CA ILE A 62 -4.63 5.90 -21.38
C ILE A 62 -3.92 7.19 -20.96
N TYR A 63 -3.31 7.93 -21.88
CA TYR A 63 -2.57 9.16 -21.52
C TYR A 63 -3.45 10.25 -20.90
N ARG A 64 -4.75 10.26 -21.19
CA ARG A 64 -5.70 11.17 -20.55
C ARG A 64 -5.81 10.92 -19.04
N TRP A 65 -5.58 9.70 -18.56
CA TRP A 65 -5.74 9.30 -17.17
C TRP A 65 -4.41 9.02 -16.46
N TRP A 66 -3.40 8.58 -17.20
CA TRP A 66 -2.08 8.27 -16.67
C TRP A 66 -1.01 8.91 -17.54
N PRO A 67 -0.25 9.88 -17.01
CA PRO A 67 0.73 10.62 -17.81
C PRO A 67 1.93 9.76 -18.22
N SER A 68 2.17 8.63 -17.54
CA SER A 68 3.30 7.75 -17.78
C SER A 68 2.92 6.28 -17.66
N LYS A 69 3.75 5.40 -18.24
CA LYS A 69 3.65 3.95 -18.02
C LYS A 69 3.73 3.61 -16.52
N GLY A 70 4.60 4.31 -15.79
CA GLY A 70 4.77 4.12 -14.36
C GLY A 70 3.47 4.36 -13.60
N ALA A 71 2.75 5.43 -13.95
CA ALA A 71 1.47 5.77 -13.34
C ALA A 71 0.41 4.68 -13.57
N VAL A 72 0.31 4.11 -14.78
CA VAL A 72 -0.63 3.00 -15.05
C VAL A 72 -0.28 1.77 -14.21
N LEU A 73 1.01 1.39 -14.18
CA LEU A 73 1.45 0.20 -13.47
C LEU A 73 1.27 0.33 -11.95
N LEU A 74 1.56 1.51 -11.38
CA LEU A 74 1.41 1.74 -9.95
C LEU A 74 -0.06 1.86 -9.53
N ASP A 75 -0.92 2.52 -10.33
CA ASP A 75 -2.39 2.51 -10.10
C ASP A 75 -2.93 1.07 -10.16
N ALA A 76 -2.41 0.23 -11.06
CA ALA A 76 -2.81 -1.18 -11.14
C ALA A 76 -2.40 -1.98 -9.89
N LEU A 77 -1.16 -1.79 -9.41
CA LEU A 77 -0.68 -2.40 -8.17
C LEU A 77 -1.41 -1.88 -6.93
N LEU A 78 -1.79 -0.60 -6.91
CA LEU A 78 -2.60 0.02 -5.86
C LEU A 78 -4.03 -0.54 -5.85
N ASP A 79 -4.68 -0.64 -7.01
CA ASP A 79 -6.02 -1.23 -7.12
C ASP A 79 -6.01 -2.69 -6.65
N ARG A 80 -4.98 -3.46 -7.04
CA ARG A 80 -4.77 -4.82 -6.55
C ARG A 80 -4.55 -4.85 -5.03
N ALA A 81 -3.68 -3.99 -4.50
CA ALA A 81 -3.44 -3.93 -3.06
C ALA A 81 -4.72 -3.61 -2.27
N ARG A 82 -5.56 -2.69 -2.76
CA ARG A 82 -6.85 -2.38 -2.12
C ARG A 82 -7.82 -3.57 -2.10
N GLN A 83 -7.69 -4.51 -3.03
CA GLN A 83 -8.55 -5.71 -3.12
C GLN A 83 -7.97 -6.92 -2.40
N GLU A 84 -6.64 -7.08 -2.41
CA GLU A 84 -5.94 -8.30 -1.98
C GLU A 84 -5.21 -8.18 -0.64
N VAL A 85 -5.00 -6.96 -0.11
CA VAL A 85 -4.31 -6.81 1.19
C VAL A 85 -5.09 -7.59 2.24
N PRO A 86 -4.48 -8.61 2.86
CA PRO A 86 -5.17 -9.37 3.88
C PRO A 86 -5.58 -8.43 5.01
N ALA A 87 -6.86 -8.47 5.38
CA ALA A 87 -7.37 -7.93 6.63
C ALA A 87 -7.70 -9.10 7.57
N PRO A 88 -6.69 -9.89 8.00
CA PRO A 88 -6.93 -11.01 8.89
C PRO A 88 -7.47 -10.50 10.22
N ASP A 89 -8.45 -11.21 10.74
CA ASP A 89 -9.01 -10.98 12.07
C ASP A 89 -9.23 -12.34 12.74
N THR A 90 -8.12 -13.03 12.99
CA THR A 90 -8.12 -14.38 13.58
C THR A 90 -8.35 -14.34 15.08
N GLY A 91 -8.39 -13.15 15.68
CA GLY A 91 -8.44 -12.95 17.13
C GLY A 91 -7.08 -13.06 17.82
N SER A 92 -5.98 -13.12 17.06
CA SER A 92 -4.60 -13.07 17.59
C SER A 92 -3.74 -12.11 16.79
N VAL A 93 -3.19 -11.09 17.45
CA VAL A 93 -2.31 -10.11 16.82
C VAL A 93 -1.09 -10.75 16.17
N ARG A 94 -0.53 -11.79 16.81
CA ARG A 94 0.62 -12.52 16.29
C ARG A 94 0.29 -13.21 14.97
N THR A 95 -0.82 -13.94 14.94
CA THR A 95 -1.26 -14.65 13.74
C THR A 95 -1.58 -13.67 12.61
N ASP A 96 -2.30 -12.58 12.94
CA ASP A 96 -2.71 -11.57 11.97
C ASP A 96 -1.49 -10.85 11.34
N LEU A 97 -0.52 -10.43 12.16
CA LEU A 97 0.72 -9.81 11.67
C LEU A 97 1.57 -10.78 10.85
N LEU A 98 1.63 -12.05 11.23
CA LEU A 98 2.39 -13.07 10.49
C LEU A 98 1.80 -13.30 9.09
N LEU A 99 0.46 -13.41 8.98
CA LEU A 99 -0.22 -13.52 7.69
C LEU A 99 0.05 -12.32 6.78
N VAL A 100 0.07 -11.11 7.34
CA VAL A 100 0.40 -9.90 6.57
C VAL A 100 1.88 -9.86 6.16
N ALA A 101 2.80 -10.24 7.04
CA ALA A 101 4.22 -10.29 6.74
C ALA A 101 4.53 -11.33 5.65
N ASP A 102 3.99 -12.55 5.79
CA ASP A 102 4.18 -13.64 4.83
C ASP A 102 3.59 -13.29 3.45
N SER A 103 2.36 -12.78 3.41
CA SER A 103 1.75 -12.35 2.13
C SER A 103 2.53 -11.22 1.47
N THR A 104 3.03 -10.27 2.26
CA THR A 104 3.89 -9.18 1.78
C THR A 104 5.19 -9.72 1.18
N PHE A 105 5.85 -10.65 1.89
CA PHE A 105 7.14 -11.20 1.47
C PHE A 105 7.00 -12.11 0.27
N ALA A 106 5.96 -12.96 0.22
CA ALA A 106 5.64 -13.78 -0.94
C ALA A 106 5.35 -12.93 -2.19
N GLY A 107 4.57 -11.85 -2.04
CA GLY A 107 4.29 -10.92 -3.13
C GLY A 107 5.57 -10.26 -3.69
N ALA A 108 6.56 -10.01 -2.84
CA ALA A 108 7.84 -9.42 -3.23
C ALA A 108 8.85 -10.40 -3.83
N GLN A 109 8.56 -11.70 -3.76
CA GLN A 109 9.33 -12.74 -4.45
C GLN A 109 8.74 -13.11 -5.82
N GLN A 110 7.58 -12.55 -6.18
CA GLN A 110 7.01 -12.74 -7.51
C GLN A 110 7.93 -12.14 -8.58
N VAL A 111 8.51 -13.02 -9.41
CA VAL A 111 9.48 -12.68 -10.46
C VAL A 111 8.95 -11.61 -11.42
N SER A 112 7.65 -11.62 -11.68
CA SER A 112 6.93 -10.66 -12.51
C SER A 112 6.74 -9.28 -11.88
N THR A 113 6.37 -9.24 -10.60
CA THR A 113 5.96 -8.00 -9.92
C THR A 113 7.14 -7.25 -9.30
N ALA A 114 8.12 -7.99 -8.75
CA ALA A 114 9.21 -7.41 -7.99
C ALA A 114 10.11 -6.45 -8.80
N PRO A 115 10.56 -6.79 -10.03
CA PRO A 115 11.38 -5.87 -10.83
C PRO A 115 10.63 -4.60 -11.19
N ALA A 116 9.33 -4.71 -11.50
CA ALA A 116 8.50 -3.56 -11.82
C ALA A 116 8.35 -2.62 -10.63
N LEU A 117 8.04 -3.15 -9.43
CA LEU A 117 7.93 -2.32 -8.24
C LEU A 117 9.25 -1.61 -7.90
N ARG A 118 10.41 -2.28 -8.01
CA ARG A 118 11.73 -1.63 -7.84
C ARG A 118 11.95 -0.50 -8.85
N ALA A 119 11.59 -0.73 -10.12
CA ALA A 119 11.70 0.28 -11.16
C ALA A 119 10.79 1.50 -10.87
N LEU A 120 9.57 1.27 -10.40
CA LEU A 120 8.62 2.32 -10.02
C LEU A 120 9.12 3.14 -8.84
N VAL A 121 9.67 2.51 -7.80
CA VAL A 121 10.28 3.23 -6.65
C VAL A 121 11.43 4.12 -7.10
N ARG A 122 12.29 3.62 -8.00
CA ARG A 122 13.39 4.42 -8.57
C ARG A 122 12.87 5.61 -9.39
N GLU A 123 11.84 5.40 -10.19
CA GLU A 123 11.25 6.44 -11.04
C GLU A 123 10.53 7.51 -10.20
N ALA A 124 9.87 7.11 -9.12
CA ALA A 124 9.18 8.02 -8.20
C ALA A 124 10.12 9.06 -7.55
N ALA A 125 11.43 8.79 -7.50
CA ALA A 125 12.41 9.79 -7.05
C ALA A 125 12.55 10.99 -7.99
N ARG A 126 12.02 10.92 -9.22
CA ARG A 126 12.12 11.94 -10.26
C ARG A 126 10.77 12.37 -10.85
N ASP A 127 9.70 11.61 -10.59
CA ASP A 127 8.34 11.89 -11.04
C ASP A 127 7.43 12.15 -9.81
N PRO A 128 7.04 13.42 -9.54
CA PRO A 128 6.18 13.77 -8.41
C PRO A 128 4.82 13.05 -8.41
N HIS A 129 4.22 12.84 -9.57
CA HIS A 129 2.93 12.15 -9.66
C HIS A 129 3.06 10.67 -9.31
N LEU A 130 4.17 10.06 -9.73
CA LEU A 130 4.46 8.68 -9.34
C LEU A 130 4.80 8.56 -7.84
N ALA A 131 5.43 9.58 -7.26
CA ALA A 131 5.66 9.65 -5.82
C ALA A 131 4.35 9.70 -5.01
N GLU A 132 3.38 10.50 -5.45
CA GLU A 132 2.03 10.54 -4.86
C GLU A 132 1.35 9.17 -4.90
N LEU A 133 1.37 8.50 -6.07
CA LEU A 133 0.81 7.15 -6.20
C LEU A 133 1.54 6.12 -5.32
N LEU A 134 2.85 6.26 -5.12
CA LEU A 134 3.62 5.39 -4.23
C LEU A 134 3.29 5.64 -2.75
N GLN A 135 3.02 6.90 -2.40
CA GLN A 135 2.52 7.27 -1.07
C GLN A 135 1.13 6.67 -0.83
N GLU A 136 0.22 6.73 -1.80
CA GLU A 136 -1.09 6.08 -1.68
C GLU A 136 -0.98 4.56 -1.53
N PHE A 137 -0.11 3.93 -2.34
CA PHE A 137 0.17 2.50 -2.26
C PHE A 137 0.69 2.08 -0.89
N THR A 138 1.66 2.82 -0.35
CA THR A 138 2.21 2.53 0.98
C THR A 138 1.20 2.84 2.08
N ALA A 139 0.41 3.92 1.99
CA ALA A 139 -0.62 4.26 2.96
C ALA A 139 -1.69 3.18 3.09
N ALA A 140 -2.18 2.63 1.97
CA ALA A 140 -3.17 1.53 1.98
C ALA A 140 -2.65 0.29 2.70
N ARG A 141 -1.38 -0.07 2.49
CA ARG A 141 -0.71 -1.20 3.16
C ARG A 141 -0.53 -0.96 4.65
N ARG A 142 -0.11 0.26 5.01
CA ARG A 142 0.07 0.69 6.41
C ARG A 142 -1.24 0.67 7.19
N ALA A 143 -2.35 1.09 6.56
CA ALA A 143 -3.67 1.09 7.19
C ALA A 143 -4.09 -0.32 7.64
N ALA A 144 -3.90 -1.34 6.81
CA ALA A 144 -4.27 -2.71 7.19
C ALA A 144 -3.52 -3.23 8.43
N VAL A 145 -2.22 -2.91 8.55
CA VAL A 145 -1.42 -3.28 9.75
C VAL A 145 -1.82 -2.45 10.96
N ARG A 146 -2.09 -1.15 10.78
CA ARG A 146 -2.63 -0.29 11.84
C ARG A 146 -3.91 -0.88 12.42
N ASP A 147 -4.86 -1.25 11.56
CA ASP A 147 -6.15 -1.79 12.01
C ASP A 147 -5.98 -3.08 12.84
N ILE A 148 -5.04 -3.95 12.48
CA ILE A 148 -4.71 -5.16 13.25
C ILE A 148 -4.20 -4.79 14.65
N LEU A 149 -3.27 -3.83 14.73
CA LEU A 149 -2.67 -3.40 15.99
C LEU A 149 -3.68 -2.69 16.89
N GLU A 150 -4.55 -1.86 16.33
CA GLU A 150 -5.63 -1.18 17.07
C GLU A 150 -6.68 -2.17 17.62
N ARG A 151 -7.04 -3.19 16.83
CA ARG A 151 -7.89 -4.29 17.33
C ARG A 151 -7.20 -5.05 18.46
N ALA A 152 -5.90 -5.31 18.35
CA ALA A 152 -5.13 -6.00 19.39
C ALA A 152 -5.08 -5.20 20.71
N ILE A 153 -4.94 -3.88 20.65
CA ILE A 153 -5.04 -2.99 21.82
C ILE A 153 -6.44 -3.10 22.43
N THR A 154 -7.49 -3.04 21.61
CA THR A 154 -8.89 -3.15 22.06
C THR A 154 -9.17 -4.49 22.75
N ARG A 155 -8.53 -5.58 22.30
CA ARG A 155 -8.62 -6.92 22.92
C ARG A 155 -7.72 -7.09 24.15
N GLY A 156 -6.84 -6.13 24.45
CA GLY A 156 -5.87 -6.23 25.55
C GLY A 156 -4.67 -7.13 25.25
N GLU A 157 -4.44 -7.50 23.99
CA GLU A 157 -3.23 -8.23 23.57
C GLU A 157 -1.99 -7.34 23.54
N LEU A 158 -2.17 -6.02 23.42
CA LEU A 158 -1.13 -5.01 23.44
C LEU A 158 -1.44 -3.92 24.50
N PRO A 159 -0.42 -3.31 25.11
CA PRO A 159 -0.61 -2.14 25.98
C PRO A 159 -1.31 -0.98 25.27
N GLY A 160 -2.12 -0.21 25.99
CA GLY A 160 -2.83 0.96 25.43
C GLY A 160 -1.91 2.05 24.91
N GLU A 161 -0.70 2.16 25.46
CA GLU A 161 0.33 3.12 25.10
C GLU A 161 1.22 2.67 23.94
N THR A 162 0.88 1.55 23.28
CA THR A 162 1.64 1.02 22.15
C THR A 162 1.73 2.04 21.01
N ASN A 163 2.95 2.33 20.56
CA ASN A 163 3.17 3.18 19.40
C ASN A 163 2.91 2.39 18.10
N VAL A 164 1.66 2.42 17.64
CA VAL A 164 1.20 1.72 16.44
C VAL A 164 1.98 2.14 15.19
N ASP A 165 2.23 3.45 15.02
CA ASP A 165 2.95 3.98 13.85
C ASP A 165 4.37 3.42 13.75
N LEU A 166 5.07 3.35 14.87
CA LEU A 166 6.41 2.79 14.94
C LEU A 166 6.43 1.30 14.60
N LEU A 167 5.46 0.52 15.08
CA LEU A 167 5.39 -0.91 14.73
C LEU A 167 5.13 -1.13 13.23
N VAL A 168 4.27 -0.30 12.64
CA VAL A 168 4.04 -0.30 11.18
C VAL A 168 5.33 0.07 10.42
N ASP A 169 6.07 1.08 10.90
CA ASP A 169 7.36 1.50 10.33
C ASP A 169 8.41 0.40 10.42
N LEU A 170 8.50 -0.31 11.54
CA LEU A 170 9.47 -1.40 11.70
C LEU A 170 9.17 -2.57 10.76
N LEU A 171 7.89 -2.93 10.60
CA LEU A 171 7.47 -4.01 9.70
C LEU A 171 7.80 -3.66 8.24
N TYR A 172 7.31 -2.51 7.75
CA TYR A 172 7.51 -2.13 6.36
C TYR A 172 8.92 -1.59 6.08
N GLY A 173 9.61 -1.07 7.09
CA GLY A 173 11.00 -0.64 7.00
C GLY A 173 11.94 -1.81 6.74
N LEU A 174 11.80 -2.91 7.49
CA LEU A 174 12.56 -4.14 7.21
C LEU A 174 12.28 -4.66 5.80
N PHE A 175 10.99 -4.72 5.44
CA PHE A 175 10.56 -5.14 4.11
C PHE A 175 11.24 -4.33 3.01
N TRP A 176 11.10 -3.00 3.01
CA TRP A 176 11.64 -2.14 1.96
C TRP A 176 13.17 -2.15 1.92
N TYR A 177 13.82 -2.14 3.08
CA TYR A 177 15.28 -2.18 3.17
C TYR A 177 15.85 -3.45 2.53
N ARG A 178 15.26 -4.62 2.81
CA ARG A 178 15.67 -5.89 2.19
C ARG A 178 15.24 -6.01 0.74
N PHE A 179 14.02 -5.57 0.41
CA PHE A 179 13.47 -5.67 -0.94
C PHE A 179 14.25 -4.85 -1.97
N LEU A 180 14.62 -3.62 -1.62
CA LEU A 180 15.32 -2.70 -2.51
C LEU A 180 16.80 -3.04 -2.65
N LEU A 181 17.46 -3.41 -1.54
CA LEU A 181 18.90 -3.72 -1.55
C LEU A 181 19.20 -5.19 -1.89
N GLY A 182 18.24 -6.10 -1.73
CA GLY A 182 18.42 -7.53 -2.02
C GLY A 182 19.47 -8.23 -1.16
N HIS A 183 19.86 -7.65 -0.01
CA HIS A 183 20.99 -8.13 0.79
C HIS A 183 20.64 -9.29 1.75
N ALA A 184 19.35 -9.61 1.91
CA ALA A 184 18.86 -10.64 2.84
C ALA A 184 17.49 -11.18 2.39
N PRO A 185 17.13 -12.43 2.76
CA PRO A 185 15.88 -13.05 2.35
C PRO A 185 14.65 -12.36 2.96
N LEU A 186 13.54 -12.49 2.25
CA LEU A 186 12.19 -12.17 2.70
C LEU A 186 11.39 -13.48 2.71
N ASP A 187 11.62 -14.31 3.72
CA ASP A 187 11.04 -15.64 3.88
C ASP A 187 10.20 -15.75 5.16
N HIS A 188 9.51 -16.87 5.33
CA HIS A 188 8.66 -17.15 6.50
C HIS A 188 9.44 -17.09 7.83
N THR A 189 10.69 -17.55 7.83
CA THR A 189 11.58 -17.47 9.00
C THR A 189 11.82 -16.02 9.40
N THR A 190 12.08 -15.14 8.43
CA THR A 190 12.22 -13.70 8.65
C THR A 190 10.92 -13.07 9.15
N ALA A 191 9.79 -13.44 8.55
CA ALA A 191 8.47 -12.93 8.96
C ALA A 191 8.18 -13.29 10.42
N THR A 192 8.41 -14.55 10.80
CA THR A 192 8.24 -15.03 12.18
C THR A 192 9.12 -14.26 13.15
N ARG A 193 10.42 -14.13 12.87
CA ARG A 193 11.36 -13.39 13.73
C ARG A 193 10.99 -11.92 13.86
N LEU A 194 10.55 -11.29 12.77
CA LEU A 194 10.10 -9.90 12.78
C LEU A 194 8.89 -9.75 13.70
N VAL A 195 7.84 -10.56 13.52
CA VAL A 195 6.63 -10.50 14.34
C VAL A 195 6.94 -10.76 15.82
N ASP A 196 7.75 -11.79 16.11
CA ASP A 196 8.14 -12.11 17.49
C ASP A 196 9.00 -11.00 18.13
N THR A 197 9.70 -10.18 17.33
CA THR A 197 10.45 -9.01 17.82
C THR A 197 9.54 -7.80 18.04
N LEU A 198 8.51 -7.62 17.21
CA LEU A 198 7.57 -6.50 17.32
C LEU A 198 6.64 -6.64 18.52
N LEU A 199 6.30 -7.88 18.88
CA LEU A 199 5.41 -8.16 19.99
C LEU A 199 6.21 -8.29 21.29
N PRO A 200 5.81 -7.62 22.38
CA PRO A 200 6.45 -7.84 23.66
C PRO A 200 6.29 -9.31 24.07
N PRO A 201 7.27 -9.90 24.77
CA PRO A 201 7.09 -11.24 25.33
C PRO A 201 5.84 -11.22 26.21
N VAL A 202 4.90 -12.12 25.94
CA VAL A 202 3.68 -12.28 26.74
C VAL A 202 4.11 -12.65 28.14
N ASN A 203 4.11 -11.67 29.04
CA ASN A 203 4.55 -11.89 30.41
C ASN A 203 3.43 -12.65 31.14
N THR A 204 3.45 -13.98 31.10
CA THR A 204 2.51 -14.87 31.80
C THR A 204 2.75 -14.91 33.31
N SER A 205 3.21 -13.81 33.92
CA SER A 205 3.36 -13.70 35.37
C SER A 205 3.40 -12.22 35.78
N ARG A 206 2.23 -11.67 36.11
CA ARG A 206 2.14 -10.58 37.08
C ARG A 206 1.53 -11.14 38.36
N THR A 207 2.31 -11.95 39.07
CA THR A 207 2.03 -12.24 40.48
C THR A 207 3.02 -11.43 41.31
N ALA A 208 2.46 -10.46 42.02
CA ALA A 208 2.99 -9.72 43.16
C ALA A 208 4.39 -9.07 43.03
N VAL A 209 4.35 -7.74 43.05
CA VAL A 209 5.44 -6.84 43.45
C VAL A 209 5.96 -7.27 44.83
N ASP A 210 7.28 -7.46 44.95
CA ASP A 210 7.99 -7.13 46.19
C ASP A 210 9.03 -6.06 45.85
N GLU A 211 8.82 -4.91 46.48
CA GLU A 211 9.49 -3.64 46.28
C GLU A 211 10.53 -3.49 47.38
N SER A 212 11.75 -4.01 47.18
CA SER A 212 12.93 -3.47 47.86
C SER A 212 14.24 -4.03 47.30
N ALA A 213 14.88 -3.30 46.39
CA ALA A 213 16.34 -3.33 46.25
C ALA A 213 16.80 -2.04 45.55
N ASP A 214 17.31 -1.11 46.35
CA ASP A 214 17.97 0.13 45.93
C ASP A 214 19.25 -0.19 45.10
N PRO A 215 19.38 0.25 43.84
CA PRO A 215 20.46 -0.21 42.96
C PRO A 215 21.77 0.57 43.05
N PHE A 216 21.95 1.54 43.96
CA PHE A 216 23.18 2.35 43.99
C PHE A 216 23.83 2.48 45.38
N PRO A 217 24.96 1.79 45.65
CA PRO A 217 25.77 2.10 46.83
C PRO A 217 26.46 3.47 46.64
N ARG A 218 26.30 4.37 47.61
CA ARG A 218 27.01 5.65 47.65
C ARG A 218 28.51 5.42 47.81
N ILE A 219 29.29 5.78 46.78
CA ILE A 219 30.75 5.83 46.86
C ILE A 219 31.14 7.11 47.61
N GLY A 220 31.72 6.95 48.80
CA GLY A 220 32.34 8.03 49.56
C GLY A 220 33.61 8.54 48.86
N LYS A 221 33.81 9.86 48.87
CA LYS A 221 35.07 10.50 48.46
C LYS A 221 36.03 10.61 49.66
N PRO A 222 37.35 10.62 49.41
CA PRO A 222 38.38 10.73 50.45
C PRO A 222 38.40 12.09 51.14
#